data_AF-A0A6J5YAC3-F1
#
_entry.id   AF-A0A6J5YAC3-F1
#
_cell.length_a   1.000
_cell.length_b   1.000
_cell.length_c   1.000
_cell.angle_alpha   90.00
_cell.angle_beta   90.00
_cell.angle_gamma   90.00
#
_symmetry.space_group_name_H-M   'P 1'
#
loop_
_entity.id
_entity.type
_entity.pdbx_description
1 polymer ?
#
loop_
_entity_poly.entity_id
_entity_poly.type
_entity_poly.pdbx_seq_one_letter_code
_entity_poly.pdbx_strand_id
1 'polypeptide(L)'
;MTLTTDAPVFPIMTLRIEAWPDPVIDDLGHDPRSNYVERFWLPVLGPSTVWFLRQLADRLDSSPEGFDLDLVETARALGVGMRGGKHSPMLRTVDRACRFGAARMIGTTGLAARRRLAPLTRAQAERLPASLQRAHAEAIERPRLTHSVEDLRERSRSLALSMLDLGEDDQAIERQLHRWRFHPSMAHDALRWAKEIRSDCPSQPAITGRPATQRVIPAQGLRQVTHVDRPRIGAVGIAVRNELGSSFDEAG
;
A
#
# COMPACT_ATOMS: atom_id res chain seq x y z
N MET A 1 4.62 -37.08 14.28
CA MET A 1 5.10 -35.78 13.74
C MET A 1 4.17 -34.69 14.26
N THR A 2 4.57 -34.03 15.35
CA THR A 2 3.81 -32.95 15.99
C THR A 2 4.02 -31.65 15.24
N LEU A 3 2.96 -31.09 14.66
CA LEU A 3 2.95 -29.72 14.17
C LEU A 3 3.01 -28.80 15.39
N THR A 4 4.21 -28.30 15.71
CA THR A 4 4.38 -27.24 16.70
C THR A 4 3.71 -25.98 16.13
N THR A 5 2.51 -25.69 16.59
CA THR A 5 1.86 -24.39 16.44
C THR A 5 2.72 -23.38 17.18
N ASP A 6 3.64 -22.73 16.46
CA ASP A 6 4.51 -21.70 17.02
C ASP A 6 3.73 -20.39 17.11
N ALA A 7 2.99 -20.25 18.20
CA ALA A 7 2.22 -19.05 18.47
C ALA A 7 3.17 -17.92 18.92
N PRO A 8 3.00 -16.70 18.40
CA PRO A 8 3.86 -15.57 18.77
C PRO A 8 3.84 -15.27 20.28
N VAL A 9 5.02 -15.03 20.87
CA VAL A 9 5.19 -14.63 22.29
C VAL A 9 4.98 -13.12 22.44
N PHE A 10 3.99 -12.69 23.21
CA PHE A 10 3.65 -11.27 23.36
C PHE A 10 4.45 -10.58 24.48
N PRO A 11 4.84 -9.29 24.31
CA PRO A 11 4.55 -8.43 23.16
C PRO A 11 5.64 -8.49 22.07
N ILE A 12 5.30 -9.03 20.89
CA ILE A 12 6.15 -8.86 19.71
C ILE A 12 6.05 -7.41 19.26
N MET A 13 7.15 -6.70 19.38
CA MET A 13 7.28 -5.34 18.86
C MET A 13 7.89 -5.35 17.45
N THR A 14 8.68 -6.37 17.12
CA THR A 14 9.45 -6.44 15.86
C THR A 14 9.33 -7.82 15.22
N LEU A 15 9.12 -7.86 13.91
CA LEU A 15 9.16 -9.08 13.10
C LEU A 15 10.32 -9.04 12.11
N ARG A 16 11.10 -10.13 12.02
CA ARG A 16 12.05 -10.33 10.94
C ARG A 16 11.30 -10.72 9.68
N ILE A 17 11.33 -9.88 8.66
CA ILE A 17 10.71 -10.14 7.36
C ILE A 17 11.74 -10.75 6.42
N GLU A 18 11.36 -11.82 5.74
CA GLU A 18 12.15 -12.41 4.66
C GLU A 18 11.29 -12.69 3.42
N ALA A 19 11.93 -12.76 2.26
CA ALA A 19 11.25 -13.12 1.02
C ALA A 19 10.89 -14.62 1.05
N TRP A 20 9.65 -14.95 0.70
CA TRP A 20 9.22 -16.32 0.47
C TRP A 20 9.15 -16.60 -1.03
N PRO A 21 10.20 -17.22 -1.61
CA PRO A 21 10.19 -17.58 -3.03
C PRO A 21 9.20 -18.72 -3.29
N ASP A 22 8.50 -18.61 -4.40
CA ASP A 22 7.64 -19.65 -4.95
C ASP A 22 7.67 -19.54 -6.47
N PRO A 23 8.38 -20.44 -7.16
CA PRO A 23 8.65 -20.28 -8.59
C PRO A 23 7.37 -20.19 -9.43
N VAL A 24 6.27 -20.82 -9.01
CA VAL A 24 5.01 -20.80 -9.76
C VAL A 24 4.31 -19.45 -9.60
N ILE A 25 4.23 -18.95 -8.36
CA ILE A 25 3.56 -17.67 -8.07
C ILE A 25 4.43 -16.48 -8.45
N ASP A 26 5.75 -16.62 -8.39
CA ASP A 26 6.67 -15.58 -8.82
C ASP A 26 6.57 -15.37 -10.34
N ASP A 27 6.33 -16.41 -11.13
CA ASP A 27 6.13 -16.30 -12.57
C ASP A 27 4.71 -15.88 -12.96
N LEU A 28 3.69 -16.49 -12.34
CA LEU A 28 2.27 -16.35 -12.77
C LEU A 28 1.42 -15.42 -11.91
N GLY A 29 1.97 -14.94 -10.80
CA GLY A 29 1.28 -14.10 -9.83
C GLY A 29 1.28 -12.61 -10.17
N HIS A 30 0.56 -11.86 -9.35
CA HIS A 30 0.35 -10.42 -9.47
C HIS A 30 1.14 -9.70 -8.39
N ASP A 31 1.79 -8.59 -8.77
CA ASP A 31 2.43 -7.70 -7.81
C ASP A 31 1.36 -7.15 -6.84
N PRO A 32 1.58 -7.14 -5.50
CA PRO A 32 0.69 -6.52 -4.52
C PRO A 32 0.30 -5.08 -4.86
N ARG A 33 1.12 -4.39 -5.64
CA ARG A 33 0.91 -3.01 -6.08
C ARG A 33 0.04 -2.87 -7.32
N SER A 34 -0.21 -3.95 -8.05
CA SER A 34 -0.96 -3.96 -9.31
C SER A 34 -2.44 -3.64 -9.15
N ASN A 35 -3.05 -3.15 -10.23
CA ASN A 35 -4.50 -2.92 -10.30
C ASN A 35 -5.30 -4.22 -10.08
N TYR A 36 -4.77 -5.38 -10.50
CA TYR A 36 -5.42 -6.67 -10.27
C TYR A 36 -5.61 -6.93 -8.76
N VAL A 37 -4.56 -6.72 -7.96
CA VAL A 37 -4.63 -6.93 -6.51
C VAL A 37 -5.57 -5.91 -5.86
N GLU A 38 -5.46 -4.64 -6.25
CA GLU A 38 -6.36 -3.61 -5.75
C GLU A 38 -7.83 -3.93 -6.06
N ARG A 39 -8.14 -4.38 -7.27
CA ARG A 39 -9.52 -4.59 -7.73
C ARG A 39 -10.14 -5.88 -7.20
N PHE A 40 -9.37 -6.97 -7.14
CA PHE A 40 -9.90 -8.30 -6.85
C PHE A 40 -9.51 -8.84 -5.47
N TRP A 41 -8.28 -8.56 -5.02
CA TRP A 41 -7.82 -9.02 -3.71
C TRP A 41 -8.27 -8.11 -2.56
N LEU A 42 -8.53 -6.82 -2.79
CA LEU A 42 -8.97 -5.90 -1.74
C LEU A 42 -10.27 -6.33 -1.04
N PRO A 43 -11.33 -6.77 -1.72
CA PRO A 43 -12.53 -7.31 -1.06
C PRO A 43 -12.26 -8.59 -0.24
N VAL A 44 -11.22 -9.35 -0.60
CA VAL A 44 -10.89 -10.66 0.00
C VAL A 44 -9.95 -10.51 1.20
N LEU A 45 -8.89 -9.70 1.07
CA LEU A 45 -7.90 -9.46 2.12
C LEU A 45 -8.26 -8.28 3.03
N GLY A 46 -9.06 -7.34 2.54
CA GLY A 46 -9.31 -6.07 3.21
C GLY A 46 -8.19 -5.05 2.98
N PRO A 47 -8.50 -3.76 3.17
CA PRO A 47 -7.62 -2.66 2.79
C PRO A 47 -6.29 -2.66 3.56
N SER A 48 -6.32 -2.88 4.88
CA SER A 48 -5.12 -2.89 5.71
C SER A 48 -4.14 -3.99 5.30
N THR A 49 -4.63 -5.18 4.96
CA THR A 49 -3.77 -6.30 4.54
C THR A 49 -3.21 -6.08 3.15
N VAL A 50 -3.97 -5.53 2.20
CA VAL A 50 -3.43 -5.16 0.88
C VAL A 50 -2.33 -4.10 1.02
N TRP A 51 -2.57 -3.03 1.78
CA TRP A 51 -1.55 -1.99 2.00
C TRP A 51 -0.32 -2.49 2.76
N PHE A 52 -0.51 -3.39 3.72
CA PHE A 52 0.59 -4.05 4.40
C PHE A 52 1.47 -4.83 3.41
N LEU A 53 0.88 -5.65 2.53
CA LEU A 53 1.61 -6.40 1.52
C LEU A 53 2.33 -5.51 0.50
N ARG A 54 1.73 -4.37 0.13
CA ARG A 54 2.38 -3.37 -0.73
C ARG A 54 3.65 -2.82 -0.09
N GLN A 55 3.59 -2.42 1.19
CA GLN A 55 4.77 -1.97 1.93
C GLN A 55 5.84 -3.05 2.08
N LEU A 56 5.43 -4.31 2.29
CA LEU A 56 6.39 -5.42 2.31
C LEU A 56 7.08 -5.61 0.96
N ALA A 57 6.34 -5.52 -0.15
CA ALA A 57 6.92 -5.58 -1.49
C ALA A 57 7.93 -4.44 -1.72
N ASP A 58 7.57 -3.19 -1.37
CA ASP A 58 8.48 -2.02 -1.43
C ASP A 58 9.79 -2.24 -0.69
N ARG A 59 9.70 -2.74 0.53
CA ARG A 59 10.88 -2.95 1.34
C ARG A 59 11.68 -4.18 0.91
N LEU A 60 11.03 -5.25 0.43
CA LEU A 60 11.73 -6.44 -0.09
C LEU A 60 12.42 -6.19 -1.44
N ASP A 61 11.92 -5.25 -2.24
CA ASP A 61 12.60 -4.80 -3.46
C ASP A 61 13.87 -4.01 -3.11
N SER A 62 13.83 -3.20 -2.05
CA SER A 62 14.97 -2.40 -1.58
C SER A 62 15.98 -3.18 -0.73
N SER A 63 15.51 -4.20 0.00
CA SER A 63 16.30 -5.05 0.89
C SER A 63 15.94 -6.54 0.67
N PRO A 64 16.48 -7.17 -0.39
CA PRO A 64 16.12 -8.53 -0.77
C PRO A 64 16.42 -9.61 0.28
N GLU A 65 17.46 -9.40 1.09
CA GLU A 65 17.90 -10.24 2.21
C GLU A 65 16.96 -10.19 3.44
N GLY A 66 15.93 -9.35 3.38
CA GLY A 66 14.97 -9.17 4.46
C GLY A 66 15.37 -8.06 5.43
N PHE A 67 14.43 -7.70 6.29
CA PHE A 67 14.55 -6.53 7.16
C PHE A 67 13.74 -6.73 8.45
N ASP A 68 14.05 -5.92 9.46
CA ASP A 68 13.27 -5.89 10.68
C ASP A 68 12.11 -4.89 10.55
N LEU A 69 10.92 -5.33 10.92
CA LEU A 69 9.68 -4.57 10.85
C LEU A 69 9.19 -4.27 12.26
N ASP A 70 9.23 -3.00 12.67
CA ASP A 70 8.54 -2.54 13.86
C ASP A 70 7.02 -2.54 13.62
N LEU A 71 6.31 -3.38 14.37
CA LEU A 71 4.86 -3.54 14.25
C LEU A 71 4.08 -2.32 14.77
N VAL A 72 4.61 -1.60 15.75
CA VAL A 72 3.98 -0.40 16.32
C VAL A 72 4.08 0.76 15.35
N GLU A 73 5.25 0.98 14.77
CA GLU A 73 5.45 1.98 13.72
C GLU A 73 4.61 1.66 12.48
N THR A 74 4.67 0.42 12.01
CA THR A 74 3.91 -0.02 10.83
C THR A 74 2.41 0.12 11.02
N ALA A 75 1.89 -0.21 12.21
CA ALA A 75 0.47 -0.03 12.51
C ALA A 75 0.05 1.44 12.44
N ARG A 76 0.87 2.36 12.97
CA ARG A 76 0.62 3.80 12.87
C ARG A 76 0.64 4.28 11.42
N ALA A 77 1.62 3.83 10.63
CA ALA A 77 1.71 4.15 9.21
C ALA A 77 0.48 3.66 8.41
N LEU A 78 -0.05 2.49 8.77
CA LEU A 78 -1.27 1.92 8.17
C LEU A 78 -2.58 2.50 8.72
N GLY A 79 -2.52 3.35 9.75
CA GLY A 79 -3.72 3.88 10.42
C GLY A 79 -4.51 2.83 11.21
N VAL A 80 -3.87 1.73 11.62
CA VAL A 80 -4.49 0.65 12.41
C VAL A 80 -3.96 0.60 13.84
N GLY A 81 -4.74 0.04 14.75
CA GLY A 81 -4.35 -0.08 16.16
C GLY A 81 -3.40 -1.26 16.44
N MET A 82 -2.50 -1.07 17.40
CA MET A 82 -1.69 -2.14 18.05
C MET A 82 -2.16 -2.50 19.46
N ARG A 83 -3.26 -1.90 19.93
CA ARG A 83 -3.84 -2.22 21.25
C ARG A 83 -4.54 -3.58 21.21
N GLY A 84 -4.51 -4.31 22.32
CA GLY A 84 -5.22 -5.58 22.48
C GLY A 84 -4.37 -6.85 22.30
N GLY A 85 -3.04 -6.74 22.41
CA GLY A 85 -2.13 -7.90 22.34
C GLY A 85 -2.37 -8.72 21.08
N LYS A 86 -2.55 -10.04 21.22
CA LYS A 86 -2.79 -11.01 20.13
C LYS A 86 -4.00 -10.70 19.24
N HIS A 87 -4.97 -9.92 19.71
CA HIS A 87 -6.16 -9.55 18.96
C HIS A 87 -6.08 -8.14 18.37
N SER A 88 -4.91 -7.51 18.37
CA SER A 88 -4.76 -6.17 17.82
C SER A 88 -5.08 -6.13 16.31
N PRO A 89 -5.66 -5.02 15.80
CA PRO A 89 -5.92 -4.85 14.37
C PRO A 89 -4.71 -5.10 13.46
N MET A 90 -3.51 -4.70 13.88
CA MET A 90 -2.28 -4.99 13.12
C MET A 90 -1.97 -6.48 13.07
N LEU A 91 -2.08 -7.21 14.20
CA LEU A 91 -1.84 -8.66 14.17
C LEU A 91 -2.91 -9.41 13.40
N ARG A 92 -4.16 -8.94 13.40
CA ARG A 92 -5.19 -9.47 12.50
C ARG A 92 -4.85 -9.23 11.03
N THR A 93 -4.19 -8.11 10.72
CA THR A 93 -3.69 -7.81 9.38
C THR A 93 -2.62 -8.84 8.95
N VAL A 94 -1.67 -9.16 9.85
CA VAL A 94 -0.62 -10.18 9.63
C VAL A 94 -1.22 -11.59 9.55
N ASP A 95 -2.09 -11.96 10.49
CA ASP A 95 -2.81 -13.25 10.50
C ASP A 95 -3.61 -13.45 9.21
N ARG A 96 -4.28 -12.40 8.73
CA ARG A 96 -5.01 -12.46 7.47
C ARG A 96 -4.09 -12.65 6.27
N ALA A 97 -2.94 -11.97 6.22
CA ALA A 97 -1.93 -12.23 5.19
C ALA A 97 -1.48 -13.69 5.21
N CYS A 98 -1.31 -14.28 6.41
CA CYS A 98 -0.95 -15.69 6.56
C CYS A 98 -2.07 -16.64 6.11
N ARG A 99 -3.30 -16.38 6.55
CA ARG A 99 -4.48 -17.19 6.25
C ARG A 99 -4.77 -17.29 4.75
N PHE A 100 -4.51 -16.22 4.01
CA PHE A 100 -4.68 -16.19 2.56
C PHE A 100 -3.42 -16.58 1.77
N GLY A 101 -2.39 -17.08 2.46
CA GLY A 101 -1.18 -17.60 1.85
C GLY A 101 -0.25 -16.54 1.27
N ALA A 102 -0.48 -15.26 1.55
CA ALA A 102 0.39 -14.15 1.13
C ALA A 102 1.66 -14.04 1.99
N ALA A 103 1.58 -14.53 3.23
CA ALA A 103 2.70 -14.61 4.15
C ALA A 103 2.66 -15.92 4.95
N ARG A 104 3.71 -16.20 5.72
CA ARG A 104 3.80 -17.34 6.63
C ARG A 104 4.69 -16.98 7.80
N MET A 105 4.25 -17.26 9.01
CA MET A 105 5.09 -17.12 10.21
C MET A 105 6.27 -18.11 10.15
N ILE A 106 7.45 -17.64 10.55
CA ILE A 106 8.65 -18.45 10.73
C ILE A 106 9.10 -18.26 12.16
N GLY A 107 8.99 -19.33 12.94
CA GLY A 107 9.23 -19.19 14.36
C GLY A 107 8.19 -18.29 15.04
N THR A 108 8.58 -17.72 16.19
CA THR A 108 7.77 -16.74 16.92
C THR A 108 7.93 -15.31 16.41
N THR A 109 9.07 -14.95 15.83
CA THR A 109 9.42 -13.55 15.48
C THR A 109 9.73 -13.32 14.00
N GLY A 110 9.59 -14.34 13.15
CA GLY A 110 9.82 -14.23 11.70
C GLY A 110 8.53 -14.25 10.90
N LEU A 111 8.54 -13.58 9.75
CA LEU A 111 7.46 -13.60 8.76
C LEU A 111 8.06 -13.66 7.35
N ALA A 112 7.83 -14.78 6.68
CA ALA A 112 8.10 -14.95 5.26
C ALA A 112 6.95 -14.33 4.46
N ALA A 113 7.23 -13.42 3.54
CA ALA A 113 6.22 -12.77 2.70
C ALA A 113 6.46 -13.05 1.22
N ARG A 114 5.39 -13.37 0.49
CA ARG A 114 5.46 -13.52 -0.96
C ARG A 114 5.58 -12.16 -1.63
N ARG A 115 6.39 -12.09 -2.68
CA ARG A 115 6.52 -10.88 -3.52
C ARG A 115 5.39 -10.74 -4.52
N ARG A 116 4.71 -11.84 -4.83
CA ARG A 116 3.56 -11.90 -5.75
C ARG A 116 2.43 -12.70 -5.15
N LEU A 117 1.20 -12.33 -5.51
CA LEU A 117 -0.02 -13.01 -5.11
C LEU A 117 -0.53 -13.86 -6.26
N ALA A 118 -0.95 -15.09 -5.96
CA ALA A 118 -1.64 -15.91 -6.94
C ALA A 118 -2.91 -15.18 -7.46
N PRO A 119 -3.34 -15.45 -8.70
CA PRO A 119 -4.69 -15.12 -9.12
C PRO A 119 -5.71 -15.70 -8.13
N LEU A 120 -6.85 -15.02 -7.95
CA LEU A 120 -7.90 -15.56 -7.09
C LEU A 120 -8.34 -16.93 -7.58
N THR A 121 -8.52 -17.84 -6.62
CA THR A 121 -9.17 -19.13 -6.90
C THR A 121 -10.61 -18.90 -7.34
N ARG A 122 -11.16 -19.83 -8.11
CA ARG A 122 -12.57 -19.79 -8.53
C ARG A 122 -13.53 -19.55 -7.36
N ALA A 123 -13.33 -20.27 -6.25
CA ALA A 123 -14.17 -20.13 -5.06
C ALA A 123 -14.02 -18.77 -4.34
N GLN A 124 -12.88 -18.08 -4.48
CA GLN A 124 -12.73 -16.71 -3.98
C GLN A 124 -13.41 -15.71 -4.91
N ALA A 125 -13.24 -15.87 -6.22
CA ALA A 125 -13.86 -15.02 -7.23
C ALA A 125 -15.40 -15.09 -7.16
N GLU A 126 -15.98 -16.27 -6.96
CA GLU A 126 -17.44 -16.47 -6.81
C GLU A 126 -18.06 -15.72 -5.63
N ARG A 127 -17.26 -15.29 -4.64
CA ARG A 127 -17.73 -14.47 -3.51
C ARG A 127 -17.75 -12.98 -3.82
N LEU A 128 -17.18 -12.54 -4.94
CA LEU A 128 -17.20 -11.15 -5.37
C LEU A 128 -18.57 -10.76 -5.94
N PRO A 129 -18.91 -9.46 -5.98
CA PRO A 129 -20.07 -8.97 -6.73
C PRO A 129 -20.02 -9.40 -8.20
N ALA A 130 -21.17 -9.63 -8.83
CA ALA A 130 -21.28 -10.14 -10.21
C ALA A 130 -20.53 -9.29 -11.26
N SER A 131 -20.41 -7.97 -11.05
CA SER A 131 -19.59 -7.09 -11.89
C SER A 131 -18.10 -7.41 -11.80
N LEU A 132 -17.59 -7.68 -10.59
CA LEU A 132 -16.19 -8.07 -10.38
C LEU A 132 -15.92 -9.51 -10.80
N GLN A 133 -16.89 -10.42 -10.69
CA GLN A 133 -16.75 -11.80 -11.22
C GLN A 133 -16.51 -11.79 -12.73
N ARG A 134 -17.32 -11.05 -13.50
CA ARG A 134 -17.15 -10.91 -14.96
C ARG A 134 -15.82 -10.27 -15.31
N ALA A 135 -15.48 -9.16 -14.66
CA ALA A 135 -14.20 -8.49 -14.88
C ALA A 135 -12.99 -9.37 -14.54
N HIS A 136 -13.12 -10.22 -13.51
CA HIS A 136 -12.07 -11.17 -13.13
C HIS A 136 -11.90 -12.28 -14.17
N ALA A 137 -13.00 -12.82 -14.70
CA ALA A 137 -12.96 -13.82 -15.78
C ALA A 137 -12.21 -13.26 -17.01
N GLU A 138 -12.59 -12.06 -17.45
CA GLU A 138 -11.91 -11.35 -18.54
C GLU A 138 -10.41 -11.11 -18.24
N ALA A 139 -10.07 -10.79 -16.99
CA ALA A 139 -8.69 -10.54 -16.58
C ALA A 139 -7.82 -11.81 -16.52
N ILE A 140 -8.42 -13.00 -16.30
CA ILE A 140 -7.70 -14.28 -16.31
C ILE A 140 -7.56 -14.85 -17.72
N GLU A 141 -8.56 -14.65 -18.58
CA GLU A 141 -8.56 -15.14 -19.96
C GLU A 141 -7.54 -14.42 -20.85
N ARG A 142 -7.15 -13.18 -20.50
CA ARG A 142 -6.06 -12.47 -21.17
C ARG A 142 -4.74 -13.21 -20.91
N PRO A 143 -4.04 -13.70 -21.96
CA PRO A 143 -2.77 -14.41 -21.81
C PRO A 143 -1.76 -13.57 -21.03
N ARG A 144 -1.36 -14.05 -19.85
CA ARG A 144 -0.28 -13.49 -19.03
C ARG A 144 1.07 -13.91 -19.60
N LEU A 145 1.43 -13.35 -20.75
CA LEU A 145 2.81 -13.37 -21.22
C LEU A 145 3.58 -12.35 -20.36
N THR A 146 4.67 -12.78 -19.73
CA THR A 146 5.77 -11.97 -19.17
C THR A 146 5.54 -10.44 -19.16
N HIS A 147 5.21 -9.85 -18.00
CA HIS A 147 4.78 -8.44 -17.83
C HIS A 147 3.65 -8.03 -18.80
N SER A 148 2.44 -7.76 -18.27
CA SER A 148 1.34 -7.30 -19.13
C SER A 148 1.78 -6.07 -19.94
N VAL A 149 1.34 -5.97 -21.19
CA VAL A 149 1.60 -4.78 -22.03
C VAL A 149 1.13 -3.50 -21.31
N GLU A 150 0.09 -3.60 -20.48
CA GLU A 150 -0.35 -2.48 -19.63
C GLU A 150 0.66 -2.14 -18.54
N ASP A 151 1.22 -3.13 -17.84
CA ASP A 151 2.25 -2.91 -16.82
C ASP A 151 3.52 -2.28 -17.42
N LEU A 152 3.91 -2.75 -18.60
CA LEU A 152 5.03 -2.18 -19.36
C LEU A 152 4.72 -0.74 -19.79
N ARG A 153 3.47 -0.43 -20.12
CA ARG A 153 3.01 0.91 -20.53
C ARG A 153 2.97 1.87 -19.35
N GLU A 154 2.45 1.46 -18.20
CA GLU A 154 2.44 2.27 -16.98
C GLU A 154 3.87 2.57 -16.51
N ARG A 155 4.76 1.57 -16.54
CA ARG A 155 6.18 1.75 -16.22
C ARG A 155 6.87 2.68 -17.21
N SER A 156 6.66 2.52 -18.51
CA SER A 156 7.29 3.41 -19.50
C SER A 156 6.81 4.86 -19.37
N ARG A 157 5.51 5.06 -19.08
CA ARG A 157 4.92 6.39 -18.79
C ARG A 157 5.52 7.03 -17.54
N SER A 158 5.64 6.28 -16.45
CA SER A 158 6.25 6.79 -15.21
C SER A 158 7.70 7.19 -15.42
N LEU A 159 8.48 6.37 -16.14
CA LEU A 159 9.88 6.66 -16.47
C LEU A 159 10.01 7.89 -17.37
N ALA A 160 9.17 8.00 -18.41
CA ALA A 160 9.15 9.16 -19.30
C ALA A 160 8.85 10.46 -18.53
N LEU A 161 7.85 10.45 -17.64
CA LEU A 161 7.49 11.61 -16.82
C LEU A 161 8.64 12.01 -15.89
N SER A 162 9.26 11.06 -15.19
CA SER A 162 10.39 11.36 -14.30
C SER A 162 11.61 11.93 -15.05
N MET A 163 11.92 11.41 -16.24
CA MET A 163 13.02 11.97 -17.05
C MET A 163 12.69 13.37 -17.58
N LEU A 164 11.44 13.59 -17.96
CA LEU A 164 10.93 14.89 -18.40
C LEU A 164 10.98 15.94 -17.27
N ASP A 165 10.72 15.53 -16.02
CA ASP A 165 10.84 16.36 -14.81
C ASP A 165 12.30 16.68 -14.46
N LEU A 166 13.22 15.76 -14.75
CA LEU A 166 14.66 15.98 -14.63
C LEU A 166 15.23 16.91 -15.72
N GLY A 167 14.40 17.32 -16.68
CA GLY A 167 14.78 18.21 -17.77
C GLY A 167 15.50 17.52 -18.91
N GLU A 168 15.40 16.19 -19.01
CA GLU A 168 15.94 15.44 -20.15
C GLU A 168 15.23 15.82 -21.46
N ASP A 169 15.99 15.80 -22.55
CA ASP A 169 15.43 16.07 -23.88
C ASP A 169 14.62 14.88 -24.43
N ASP A 170 13.67 15.16 -25.30
CA ASP A 170 12.76 14.18 -25.88
C ASP A 170 13.48 12.97 -26.51
N GLN A 171 14.56 13.23 -27.25
CA GLN A 171 15.32 12.18 -27.94
C GLN A 171 16.14 11.37 -26.95
N ALA A 172 16.64 11.96 -25.86
CA ALA A 172 17.30 11.27 -24.77
C ALA A 172 16.34 10.34 -24.04
N ILE A 173 15.10 10.78 -23.78
CA ILE A 173 14.06 9.97 -23.15
C ILE A 173 13.72 8.74 -24.00
N GLU A 174 13.39 8.92 -25.28
CA GLU A 174 13.07 7.80 -26.18
C GLU A 174 14.25 6.82 -26.32
N ARG A 175 15.47 7.33 -26.53
CA ARG A 175 16.69 6.49 -26.59
C ARG A 175 16.93 5.71 -25.31
N GLN A 176 16.68 6.31 -24.15
CA GLN A 176 16.86 5.66 -22.86
C GLN A 176 15.81 4.55 -22.63
N LEU A 177 14.55 4.81 -22.98
CA LEU A 177 13.50 3.79 -22.92
C LEU A 177 13.82 2.62 -23.87
N HIS A 178 14.35 2.87 -25.06
CA HIS A 178 14.85 1.79 -25.94
C HIS A 178 16.01 1.01 -25.34
N ARG A 179 16.96 1.71 -24.71
CA ARG A 179 18.08 1.07 -24.01
C ARG A 179 17.59 0.14 -22.90
N TRP A 180 16.50 0.51 -22.22
CA TRP A 180 15.82 -0.33 -21.22
C TRP A 180 14.86 -1.37 -21.81
N ARG A 181 14.94 -1.63 -23.12
CA ARG A 181 14.17 -2.65 -23.86
C ARG A 181 12.66 -2.38 -23.96
N PHE A 182 12.21 -1.13 -23.83
CA PHE A 182 10.85 -0.77 -24.24
C PHE A 182 10.76 -0.66 -25.77
N HIS A 183 9.66 -1.16 -26.34
CA HIS A 183 9.43 -1.13 -27.80
C HIS A 183 9.32 0.33 -28.32
N PRO A 184 9.79 0.63 -29.54
CA PRO A 184 9.60 1.91 -30.27
C PRO A 184 8.28 2.63 -30.01
N SER A 185 7.18 1.97 -30.29
CA SER A 185 5.84 2.53 -30.09
C SER A 185 5.54 2.89 -28.63
N MET A 186 5.96 2.07 -27.66
CA MET A 186 5.69 2.31 -26.24
C MET A 186 6.51 3.46 -25.66
N ALA A 187 7.74 3.67 -26.14
CA ALA A 187 8.55 4.80 -25.73
C ALA A 187 7.96 6.12 -26.26
N HIS A 188 7.55 6.12 -27.52
CA HIS A 188 6.91 7.26 -28.16
C HIS A 188 5.58 7.63 -27.49
N ASP A 189 4.71 6.63 -27.27
CA ASP A 189 3.43 6.82 -26.58
C ASP A 189 3.60 7.32 -25.14
N ALA A 190 4.62 6.83 -24.43
CA ALA A 190 4.93 7.26 -23.06
C ALA A 190 5.41 8.71 -23.00
N LEU A 191 6.30 9.11 -23.92
CA LEU A 191 6.77 10.50 -24.02
C LEU A 191 5.63 11.45 -24.37
N ARG A 192 4.77 11.07 -25.33
CA ARG A 192 3.59 11.86 -25.70
C ARG A 192 2.68 12.06 -24.49
N TRP A 193 2.33 10.98 -23.79
CA TRP A 193 1.50 11.05 -22.59
C TRP A 193 2.12 11.94 -21.49
N ALA A 194 3.43 11.82 -21.24
CA ALA A 194 4.11 12.62 -20.23
C ALA A 194 4.09 14.13 -20.55
N LYS A 195 4.22 14.48 -21.84
CA LYS A 195 4.07 15.87 -22.30
C LYS A 195 2.65 16.39 -22.13
N GLU A 196 1.64 15.60 -22.47
CA GLU A 196 0.23 15.96 -22.28
C GLU A 196 -0.06 16.27 -20.81
N ILE A 197 0.38 15.41 -19.88
CA ILE A 197 0.27 15.63 -18.43
C ILE A 197 0.94 16.94 -17.98
N ARG A 198 2.13 17.26 -18.50
CA ARG A 198 2.84 18.50 -18.15
C ARG A 198 2.22 19.74 -18.81
N SER A 199 1.67 19.61 -20.00
CA SER A 199 0.95 20.70 -20.66
C SER A 199 -0.34 21.06 -19.91
N ASP A 200 -1.00 20.08 -19.30
CA ASP A 200 -2.20 20.29 -18.48
C ASP A 200 -1.90 20.82 -17.07
N CYS A 201 -0.67 20.65 -16.58
CA CYS A 201 -0.20 21.18 -15.30
C CYS A 201 0.69 22.42 -15.51
N PRO A 202 0.17 23.67 -15.39
CA PRO A 202 1.01 24.85 -15.50
C PRO A 202 2.15 24.78 -14.47
N SER A 203 3.38 24.83 -14.99
CA SER A 203 4.64 24.68 -14.26
C SER A 203 4.64 25.37 -12.89
N GLN A 204 4.80 24.59 -11.81
CA GLN A 204 5.43 25.14 -10.61
C GLN A 204 6.86 25.54 -10.98
N PRO A 205 7.28 26.80 -10.76
CA PRO A 205 8.66 27.17 -11.00
C PRO A 205 9.56 26.33 -10.10
N ALA A 206 10.66 25.87 -10.69
CA ALA A 206 11.70 25.08 -10.06
C ALA A 206 12.03 25.62 -8.66
N ILE A 207 12.15 24.72 -7.68
CA ILE A 207 12.82 25.01 -6.41
C ILE A 207 14.30 25.21 -6.75
N THR A 208 14.64 26.38 -7.28
CA THR A 208 16.02 26.86 -7.36
C THR A 208 16.49 27.08 -5.92
N GLY A 209 17.63 26.47 -5.59
CA GLY A 209 18.19 26.40 -4.25
C GLY A 209 18.02 27.69 -3.45
N ARG A 210 17.47 27.54 -2.25
CA ARG A 210 17.56 28.56 -1.21
C ARG A 210 19.03 28.64 -0.77
N PRO A 211 19.80 29.71 -1.04
CA PRO A 211 21.02 29.90 -0.30
C PRO A 211 20.64 30.11 1.17
N ALA A 212 21.36 29.40 2.05
CA ALA A 212 21.28 29.60 3.49
C ALA A 212 21.83 30.99 3.84
N THR A 213 21.05 32.04 3.62
CA THR A 213 21.34 33.36 4.17
C THR A 213 20.82 33.37 5.60
N GLN A 214 21.76 33.22 6.53
CA GLN A 214 21.59 33.43 7.95
C GLN A 214 20.98 34.82 8.18
N ARG A 215 19.66 34.89 8.36
CA ARG A 215 18.99 36.11 8.77
C ARG A 215 19.21 36.27 10.28
N VAL A 216 20.19 37.11 10.62
CA VAL A 216 20.24 37.81 11.89
C VAL A 216 18.85 38.42 12.12
N ILE A 217 18.20 38.04 13.22
CA ILE A 217 16.93 38.62 13.65
C ILE A 217 17.28 39.89 14.44
N PRO A 218 17.01 41.12 13.95
CA PRO A 218 16.97 42.25 14.84
C PRO A 218 15.67 42.19 15.65
N ALA A 219 15.83 42.26 16.96
CA ALA A 219 14.73 42.52 17.88
C ALA A 219 14.10 43.87 17.54
N GLN A 220 12.76 43.91 17.48
CA GLN A 220 11.88 44.88 18.17
C GLN A 220 10.60 45.14 17.38
N GLY A 221 9.50 45.22 18.14
CA GLY A 221 8.26 45.86 17.69
C GLY A 221 7.01 45.10 18.08
N LEU A 222 6.70 45.05 19.39
CA LEU A 222 5.35 44.72 19.86
C LEU A 222 4.32 45.62 19.14
N ARG A 223 3.36 45.02 18.45
CA ARG A 223 2.03 45.61 18.28
C ARG A 223 0.96 44.56 18.55
N GLN A 224 0.13 44.91 19.53
CA GLN A 224 -0.98 44.16 20.07
C GLN A 224 -1.98 43.80 18.97
N VAL A 225 -2.36 42.52 18.89
CA VAL A 225 -3.56 42.10 18.16
C VAL A 225 -4.69 42.03 19.16
N THR A 226 -5.62 42.97 19.01
CA THR A 226 -6.88 43.06 19.74
C THR A 226 -7.77 41.85 19.45
N HIS A 227 -8.35 41.36 20.54
CA HIS A 227 -9.43 40.39 20.69
C HIS A 227 -10.39 40.31 19.50
N VAL A 228 -10.49 39.13 18.86
CA VAL A 228 -11.63 38.78 17.99
C VAL A 228 -12.35 37.60 18.62
N ASP A 229 -13.61 37.88 18.96
CA ASP A 229 -14.57 36.99 19.59
C ASP A 229 -14.76 35.67 18.83
N ARG A 230 -14.70 34.54 19.56
CA ARG A 230 -15.15 33.24 19.08
C ARG A 230 -16.58 33.00 19.57
N PRO A 231 -17.56 32.75 18.70
CA PRO A 231 -18.88 32.34 19.13
C PRO A 231 -18.84 30.92 19.72
N ARG A 232 -19.43 30.78 20.91
CA ARG A 232 -19.68 29.54 21.65
C ARG A 232 -20.63 28.63 20.85
N ILE A 233 -20.15 27.47 20.42
CA ILE A 233 -21.03 26.36 20.01
C ILE A 233 -21.28 25.49 21.24
N GLY A 234 -22.55 25.46 21.64
CA GLY A 234 -23.05 24.82 22.84
C GLY A 234 -22.91 23.30 22.83
N ALA A 235 -22.64 22.78 24.03
CA ALA A 235 -22.65 21.37 24.36
C ALA A 235 -24.08 20.79 24.23
N VAL A 236 -24.24 19.77 23.41
CA VAL A 236 -25.38 18.84 23.48
C VAL A 236 -24.86 17.55 24.11
N GLY A 237 -25.23 17.37 25.38
CA GLY A 237 -24.97 16.14 26.12
C GLY A 237 -25.88 15.02 25.62
N ILE A 238 -25.28 13.87 25.31
CA ILE A 238 -25.99 12.61 25.15
C ILE A 238 -25.62 11.76 26.37
N ALA A 239 -26.54 11.71 27.33
CA ALA A 239 -26.53 10.75 28.42
C ALA A 239 -27.04 9.41 27.89
N VAL A 240 -26.20 8.37 27.90
CA VAL A 240 -26.65 6.98 27.81
C VAL A 240 -26.46 6.37 29.18
N ARG A 241 -27.60 6.10 29.84
CA ARG A 241 -27.72 5.39 31.11
C ARG A 241 -27.20 3.96 30.98
N ASN A 242 -26.64 3.48 32.08
CA ASN A 242 -26.00 2.18 32.21
C ASN A 242 -26.51 1.55 33.53
N GLU A 243 -27.44 0.59 33.48
CA GLU A 243 -27.83 -0.36 34.56
C GLU A 243 -28.47 -1.58 33.85
N LEU A 244 -27.94 -2.82 33.86
CA LEU A 244 -27.77 -3.85 34.91
C LEU A 244 -29.08 -4.39 35.53
N GLY A 245 -29.24 -5.73 35.48
CA GLY A 245 -30.12 -6.57 36.33
C GLY A 245 -31.44 -7.00 35.66
N SER A 246 -31.66 -8.26 35.25
CA SER A 246 -31.88 -9.51 36.00
C SER A 246 -33.34 -9.74 36.45
N SER A 247 -33.90 -10.87 35.95
CA SER A 247 -34.89 -11.78 36.57
C SER A 247 -36.41 -11.63 36.32
N PHE A 248 -37.03 -12.81 36.12
CA PHE A 248 -38.47 -13.20 36.11
C PHE A 248 -39.30 -12.73 34.89
N ASP A 249 -40.21 -13.51 34.28
CA ASP A 249 -41.03 -14.63 34.76
C ASP A 249 -41.58 -15.53 33.62
N GLU A 250 -42.06 -16.72 33.99
CA GLU A 250 -42.83 -17.69 33.19
C GLU A 250 -44.16 -17.12 32.64
N ALA A 251 -44.59 -17.60 31.46
CA ALA A 251 -45.96 -18.07 31.15
C ALA A 251 -46.21 -18.14 29.64
N GLY A 252 -46.63 -19.32 29.14
CA GLY A 252 -47.20 -19.51 27.81
C GLY A 252 -46.58 -20.65 27.01
#